data_AF-A0A848C003-F1
#
_entry.id   AF-A0A848C003-F1
#
_cell.length_a   1.000
_cell.length_b   1.000
_cell.length_c   1.000
_cell.angle_alpha   90.00
_cell.angle_beta   90.00
_cell.angle_gamma   90.00
#
_symmetry.space_group_name_H-M   'P 1'
#
loop_
_entity.id
_entity.type
_entity.pdbx_description
1 polymer ?
#
loop_
_entity_poly.entity_id
_entity_poly.type
_entity_poly.pdbx_seq_one_letter_code
_entity_poly.pdbx_strand_id
1 'polypeptide(L)'
;MNNRLMIYDKSYIETVSILKTKRKEMYTQKEFAKLLGVTQKTISYYENCQSELNLKLFIKMCHLLQIDFFSDFSKIFLNEYSNSNI
;
A
#
# COMPACT_ATOMS: atom_id res chain seq x y z
N MET A 1 5.27 15.00 15.13
CA MET A 1 5.05 14.43 13.77
C MET A 1 6.24 13.52 13.46
N ASN A 2 6.00 12.27 13.05
CA ASN A 2 7.08 11.34 12.73
C ASN A 2 7.75 11.78 11.41
N ASN A 3 9.03 12.17 11.45
CA ASN A 3 9.84 12.68 10.34
C ASN A 3 10.01 11.73 9.12
N ARG A 4 9.35 10.56 9.09
CA ARG A 4 9.52 9.53 8.06
C ARG A 4 8.55 9.62 6.89
N LEU A 5 7.52 10.45 6.98
CA LEU A 5 6.63 10.76 5.85
C LEU A 5 7.37 11.49 4.71
N MET A 6 8.59 12.01 4.94
CA MET A 6 9.35 12.83 4.00
C MET A 6 10.27 12.06 3.03
N ILE A 7 10.29 10.72 3.02
CA ILE A 7 11.13 9.94 2.09
C ILE A 7 10.32 9.38 0.90
N TYR A 8 9.03 9.08 1.11
CA TYR A 8 8.23 8.42 0.09
C TYR A 8 7.38 9.39 -0.70
N ASP A 9 7.24 9.13 -2.00
CA ASP A 9 6.38 9.89 -2.89
C ASP A 9 4.93 9.87 -2.39
N LYS A 10 4.22 10.97 -2.65
CA LYS A 10 2.82 11.14 -2.23
C LYS A 10 1.93 10.01 -2.77
N SER A 11 2.17 9.60 -4.00
CA SER A 11 1.51 8.47 -4.68
C SER A 11 1.65 7.18 -3.89
N TYR A 12 2.86 6.83 -3.45
CA TYR A 12 3.13 5.65 -2.65
C TYR A 12 2.37 5.66 -1.33
N ILE A 13 2.36 6.81 -0.64
CA ILE A 13 1.61 6.98 0.62
C ILE A 13 0.12 6.76 0.40
N GLU A 14 -0.44 7.31 -0.69
CA GLU A 14 -1.84 7.11 -1.07
C GLU A 14 -2.15 5.64 -1.40
N THR A 15 -1.29 4.98 -2.17
CA THR A 15 -1.39 3.54 -2.48
C THR A 15 -1.43 2.69 -1.21
N VAL A 16 -0.50 2.90 -0.27
CA VAL A 16 -0.46 2.19 1.01
C VAL A 16 -1.70 2.47 1.85
N SER A 17 -2.23 3.70 1.81
CA SER A 17 -3.46 4.06 2.52
C SER A 17 -4.68 3.30 2.02
N ILE A 18 -4.81 3.12 0.69
CA ILE A 18 -5.88 2.32 0.09
C ILE A 18 -5.76 0.86 0.53
N LEU A 19 -4.57 0.26 0.41
CA LEU A 19 -4.32 -1.12 0.84
C LEU A 19 -4.69 -1.32 2.32
N LYS A 20 -4.29 -0.38 3.18
CA LYS A 20 -4.60 -0.39 4.62
C LYS A 20 -6.09 -0.32 4.89
N THR A 21 -6.82 0.52 4.16
CA THR A 21 -8.26 0.73 4.33
C THR A 21 -9.03 -0.54 3.95
N LYS A 22 -8.79 -1.07 2.75
CA LYS A 22 -9.38 -2.33 2.28
C LYS A 22 -9.04 -3.50 3.20
N ARG A 23 -7.79 -3.58 3.67
CA ARG A 23 -7.41 -4.61 4.64
C ARG A 23 -8.22 -4.50 5.94
N LYS A 24 -8.44 -3.30 6.49
CA LYS A 24 -9.23 -3.13 7.72
C LYS A 24 -10.68 -3.60 7.58
N GLU A 25 -11.25 -3.51 6.38
CA GLU A 25 -12.61 -3.96 6.09
C GLU A 25 -12.73 -5.50 6.08
N MET A 26 -11.66 -6.21 5.71
CA MET A 26 -11.71 -7.65 5.46
C MET A 26 -10.98 -8.49 6.51
N TYR A 27 -9.89 -7.99 7.07
CA TYR A 27 -8.97 -8.75 7.89
C TYR A 27 -8.44 -7.92 9.06
N THR A 28 -7.87 -8.56 10.07
CA THR A 28 -6.91 -7.94 10.99
C THR A 28 -5.50 -7.95 10.38
N GLN A 29 -4.56 -7.17 10.91
CA GLN A 29 -3.16 -7.22 10.45
C GLN A 29 -2.55 -8.61 10.65
N LYS A 30 -2.94 -9.34 11.71
CA LYS A 30 -2.44 -10.68 12.02
C LYS A 30 -2.95 -11.72 11.03
N GLU A 31 -4.23 -11.69 10.68
CA GLU A 31 -4.82 -12.59 9.68
C GLU A 31 -4.23 -12.32 8.30
N PHE A 32 -4.13 -11.06 7.91
CA PHE A 32 -3.57 -10.68 6.62
C PHE A 32 -2.09 -11.07 6.49
N ALA A 33 -1.31 -10.88 7.55
CA ALA A 33 0.07 -11.34 7.62
C ALA A 33 0.19 -12.85 7.37
N LYS A 34 -0.72 -13.65 7.96
CA LYS A 34 -0.76 -15.11 7.75
C LYS A 34 -1.01 -15.48 6.29
N LEU A 35 -1.93 -14.78 5.60
CA LEU A 35 -2.21 -15.00 4.16
C LEU A 35 -1.00 -14.64 3.28
N LEU A 36 -0.27 -13.60 3.66
CA LEU A 36 0.90 -13.13 2.93
C LEU A 36 2.15 -13.97 3.20
N GLY A 37 2.22 -14.69 4.33
CA GLY A 37 3.39 -15.44 4.76
C GLY A 37 4.44 -14.53 5.44
N VAL A 38 4.00 -13.47 6.10
CA VAL A 38 4.86 -12.49 6.78
C VAL A 38 4.42 -12.32 8.24
N THR A 39 5.14 -11.52 9.02
CA THR A 39 4.75 -11.22 10.41
C THR A 39 3.74 -10.07 10.46
N GLN A 40 2.94 -10.01 11.53
CA GLN A 40 2.03 -8.86 11.76
C GLN A 40 2.81 -7.53 11.86
N LYS A 41 4.01 -7.55 12.43
CA LYS A 41 4.91 -6.40 12.50
C LYS A 41 5.29 -5.91 11.10
N THR A 42 5.54 -6.82 10.17
CA THR A 42 5.82 -6.49 8.76
C THR A 42 4.65 -5.73 8.13
N ILE A 43 3.40 -6.17 8.35
CA ILE A 43 2.21 -5.44 7.87
C ILE A 43 2.13 -4.04 8.48
N SER A 44 2.36 -3.92 9.78
CA SER A 44 2.42 -2.61 10.45
C SER A 44 3.49 -1.69 9.83
N TYR A 45 4.66 -2.23 9.46
CA TYR A 45 5.72 -1.45 8.83
C TYR A 45 5.31 -0.94 7.45
N TYR A 46 4.66 -1.78 6.62
CA TYR A 46 4.13 -1.33 5.34
C TYR A 46 3.08 -0.24 5.52
N GLU A 47 2.08 -0.45 6.38
CA GLU A 47 0.97 0.48 6.62
C GLU A 47 1.35 1.83 7.25
N ASN A 48 2.57 1.94 7.75
CA ASN A 48 3.13 3.15 8.34
C ASN A 48 4.30 3.70 7.53
N CYS A 49 4.50 3.21 6.30
CA CYS A 49 5.61 3.60 5.41
C CYS A 49 6.98 3.52 6.13
N GLN A 50 7.21 2.44 6.89
CA GLN A 50 8.48 2.15 7.54
C GLN A 50 9.31 1.12 6.75
N SER A 51 8.70 0.49 5.75
CA SER A 51 9.33 -0.42 4.81
C SER A 51 8.61 -0.34 3.47
N GLU A 52 9.35 -0.44 2.37
CA GLU A 52 8.78 -0.51 1.03
C GLU A 52 8.13 -1.86 0.74
N LEU A 53 7.03 -1.82 0.00
CA LEU A 53 6.42 -2.97 -0.65
C LEU A 53 7.14 -3.23 -1.97
N ASN A 54 7.66 -4.44 -2.16
CA ASN A 54 8.07 -4.85 -3.50
C ASN A 54 6.83 -5.18 -4.37
N LEU A 55 7.00 -5.12 -5.69
CA LEU A 55 5.92 -5.33 -6.65
C LEU A 55 5.20 -6.68 -6.49
N LYS A 56 5.95 -7.76 -6.20
CA LYS A 56 5.36 -9.10 -5.98
C LYS A 56 4.40 -9.09 -4.80
N LEU A 57 4.78 -8.44 -3.71
CA LEU A 57 3.95 -8.35 -2.51
C LEU A 57 2.73 -7.44 -2.74
N PHE A 58 2.93 -6.32 -3.44
CA PHE A 58 1.85 -5.43 -3.85
C PHE A 58 0.77 -6.17 -4.64
N ILE A 59 1.15 -6.90 -5.70
CA ILE A 59 0.21 -7.68 -6.53
C ILE A 59 -0.55 -8.71 -5.67
N LYS A 60 0.16 -9.42 -4.78
CA LYS A 60 -0.47 -10.41 -3.88
C LYS A 60 -1.46 -9.74 -2.92
N MET A 61 -1.13 -8.57 -2.40
CA MET A 61 -2.04 -7.79 -1.55
C MET A 61 -3.29 -7.37 -2.33
N CYS A 62 -3.14 -6.86 -3.55
CA CYS A 62 -4.28 -6.50 -4.40
C CYS A 62 -5.23 -7.69 -4.64
N HIS A 63 -4.69 -8.86 -4.97
CA HIS A 63 -5.49 -10.08 -5.17
C HIS A 63 -6.27 -10.48 -3.91
N LEU A 64 -5.62 -10.49 -2.73
CA LEU A 64 -6.26 -10.88 -1.48
C LEU A 64 -7.32 -9.86 -1.01
N LEU A 65 -7.12 -8.59 -1.34
CA LEU A 65 -8.02 -7.49 -0.98
C LEU A 65 -9.08 -7.22 -2.05
N GLN A 66 -9.10 -7.99 -3.13
CA GLN A 66 -10.02 -7.82 -4.27
C GLN A 66 -10.01 -6.38 -4.82
N ILE A 67 -8.82 -5.80 -4.89
CA ILE A 67 -8.58 -4.46 -5.40
C ILE A 67 -8.43 -4.56 -6.91
N ASP A 68 -9.20 -3.75 -7.63
CA ASP A 68 -9.02 -3.59 -9.07
C ASP A 68 -8.02 -2.45 -9.31
N PHE A 69 -6.87 -2.82 -9.87
CA PHE A 69 -5.76 -1.89 -10.01
C PHE A 69 -6.14 -0.63 -10.80
N PHE A 70 -6.96 -0.79 -11.86
CA PHE A 70 -7.35 0.33 -12.71
C PHE A 70 -8.33 1.24 -11.99
N SER A 71 -9.36 0.73 -11.33
CA SER A 71 -10.32 1.60 -10.64
C SER A 71 -9.71 2.28 -9.41
N ASP A 72 -8.89 1.54 -8.65
CA ASP A 72 -8.45 1.99 -7.32
C ASP A 72 -7.20 2.89 -7.38
N PHE A 73 -6.34 2.74 -8.41
CA PHE A 73 -5.07 3.49 -8.45
C PHE A 73 -4.84 4.36 -9.70
N SER A 74 -5.64 4.23 -10.77
CA SER A 74 -5.41 4.98 -12.02
C SER A 74 -5.27 6.48 -11.81
N LYS A 75 -6.12 7.08 -10.97
CA LYS A 75 -6.09 8.51 -10.66
C LYS A 75 -4.80 8.94 -9.97
N ILE A 76 -4.26 8.10 -9.09
CA ILE A 76 -3.02 8.39 -8.36
C ILE A 76 -1.86 8.46 -9.35
N PHE A 77 -1.72 7.44 -10.20
CA PHE A 77 -0.63 7.37 -11.18
C PHE A 77 -0.75 8.39 -12.31
N LEU A 78 -1.97 8.70 -12.77
CA LEU A 78 -2.19 9.76 -13.78
C LEU A 78 -1.78 11.14 -13.25
N ASN A 79 -2.12 11.43 -11.99
CA ASN A 79 -1.72 12.68 -11.35
C ASN A 79 -0.21 12.77 -11.19
N GLU A 80 0.45 11.67 -10.82
CA GLU A 80 1.91 11.62 -10.72
C GLU A 80 2.57 11.87 -12.08
N TYR A 81 2.18 11.12 -13.11
CA TYR A 81 2.69 11.32 -14.48
C TYR A 81 2.50 12.75 -14.99
N SER A 82 1.34 13.35 -14.73
CA SER A 82 1.04 14.72 -15.18
C SER A 82 1.83 15.79 -14.41
N ASN A 83 2.26 15.50 -13.18
CA ASN A 83 3.06 16.41 -12.35
C ASN A 83 4.57 16.16 -12.51
N SER A 84 4.98 15.01 -13.03
CA SER A 84 6.37 14.65 -13.35
C SER A 84 6.85 15.21 -14.70
N ASN A 85 6.26 16.32 -15.19
CA ASN A 85 6.70 16.96 -16.44
C ASN A 85 8.19 17.35 -16.36
N ILE A 86 9.01 16.46 -16.90
CA ILE A 86 10.24 16.76 -17.65
C ILE A 86 9.83 17.52 -18.91
#